data_AF-A0A067XNP6-F1
#
_entry.id   AF-A0A067XNP6-F1
#
_cell.length_a   1.000
_cell.length_b   1.000
_cell.length_c   1.000
_cell.angle_alpha   90.00
_cell.angle_beta   90.00
_cell.angle_gamma   90.00
#
_symmetry.space_group_name_H-M   'P 1'
#
loop_
_entity.id
_entity.type
_entity.pdbx_description
1 polymer ?
#
loop_
_entity_poly.entity_id
_entity_poly.type
_entity_poly.pdbx_seq_one_letter_code
_entity_poly.pdbx_strand_id
1 'polypeptide(L)'
;VISRILPVEDMPYLPDGTPIDIILNPIGVPSRMNIGQVLETHLGWAAAALGYKIATPVFDGASEKQIEEMLSAAGLPIDGQVMLYDGRTGDSFDRPVTVGYIYMLKLAHLVEDKIHARSTGPYSLVTQQPLGGKAQFGGQRFGE
;
A
#
# COMPACT_ATOMS: atom_id res chain seq x y z
N VAL A 1 1.62 -7.19 1.13
CA VAL A 1 2.81 -7.90 0.61
C VAL A 1 3.19 -7.20 -0.69
N ILE A 2 4.48 -6.98 -0.93
CA ILE A 2 4.96 -6.37 -2.17
C ILE A 2 4.98 -7.47 -3.24
N SER A 3 4.23 -7.27 -4.33
CA SER A 3 4.13 -8.25 -5.44
C SER A 3 5.16 -8.03 -6.53
N ARG A 4 5.49 -6.76 -6.82
CA ARG A 4 6.46 -6.36 -7.85
C ARG A 4 7.07 -5.03 -7.45
N ILE A 5 8.35 -4.86 -7.73
CA ILE A 5 9.06 -3.59 -7.68
C ILE A 5 9.31 -3.19 -9.13
N LEU A 6 8.85 -2.00 -9.50
CA LEU A 6 9.05 -1.43 -10.82
C LEU A 6 10.15 -0.38 -10.77
N PRO A 7 10.91 -0.19 -11.87
CA PRO A 7 11.79 0.97 -11.98
C PRO A 7 10.96 2.25 -12.14
N VAL A 8 11.55 3.41 -11.85
CA VAL A 8 10.82 4.69 -11.75
C VAL A 8 10.25 5.11 -13.10
N GLU A 9 10.95 4.83 -14.20
CA GLU A 9 10.53 5.09 -15.56
C GLU A 9 9.28 4.31 -15.99
N ASP A 10 8.99 3.17 -15.36
CA ASP A 10 7.81 2.36 -15.65
C ASP A 10 6.58 2.80 -14.82
N MET A 11 6.77 3.64 -13.81
CA MET A 11 5.68 4.05 -12.92
C MET A 11 4.80 5.08 -13.62
N PRO A 12 3.47 5.02 -13.42
CA PRO A 12 2.59 6.09 -13.82
C PRO A 12 3.03 7.42 -13.19
N TYR A 13 2.87 8.51 -13.92
CA TYR A 13 3.28 9.83 -13.47
C TYR A 13 2.15 10.85 -13.59
N LEU A 14 2.22 11.86 -12.73
CA LEU A 14 1.33 13.01 -12.69
C LEU A 14 1.64 13.98 -13.85
N PRO A 15 0.73 14.91 -14.21
CA PRO A 15 0.96 15.88 -15.28
C PRO A 15 2.19 16.78 -15.09
N ASP A 16 2.67 16.92 -13.85
CA ASP A 16 3.89 17.64 -13.48
C ASP A 16 5.18 16.81 -13.69
N GLY A 17 5.04 15.54 -14.10
CA GLY A 17 6.14 14.59 -14.29
C GLY A 17 6.50 13.78 -13.04
N THR A 18 5.83 14.00 -11.91
CA THR A 18 6.14 13.28 -10.67
C THR A 18 5.63 11.83 -10.75
N PRO A 19 6.50 10.82 -10.60
CA PRO A 19 6.08 9.42 -10.61
C PRO A 19 5.38 9.03 -9.31
N ILE A 20 4.46 8.07 -9.40
CA ILE A 20 3.80 7.48 -8.23
C ILE A 20 4.73 6.50 -7.51
N ASP A 21 4.68 6.46 -6.18
CA ASP A 21 5.51 5.54 -5.37
C ASP A 21 4.85 4.17 -5.14
N ILE A 22 3.54 4.14 -4.83
CA ILE A 22 2.79 2.93 -4.45
C ILE A 22 1.44 2.90 -5.15
N ILE A 23 1.14 1.77 -5.79
CA ILE A 23 -0.16 1.52 -6.42
C ILE A 23 -0.97 0.54 -5.57
N LEU A 24 -2.19 0.94 -5.20
CA LEU A 24 -3.12 0.13 -4.42
C LEU A 24 -4.25 -0.40 -5.30
N ASN A 25 -4.71 -1.63 -5.02
CA ASN A 25 -5.85 -2.19 -5.72
C ASN A 25 -7.16 -1.53 -5.23
N PRO A 26 -7.97 -0.91 -6.11
CA PRO A 26 -9.20 -0.23 -5.72
C PRO A 26 -10.25 -1.13 -5.08
N ILE A 27 -10.24 -2.45 -5.36
CA ILE A 27 -11.21 -3.42 -4.80
C ILE A 27 -11.10 -3.51 -3.27
N GLY A 28 -9.94 -3.20 -2.70
CA GLY A 28 -9.70 -3.29 -1.27
C GLY A 28 -10.50 -2.30 -0.42
N VAL A 29 -10.96 -1.19 -1.01
CA VAL A 29 -11.71 -0.14 -0.30
C VAL A 29 -13.20 -0.51 -0.14
N PRO A 30 -13.98 -0.77 -1.21
CA PRO A 30 -15.41 -1.07 -1.08
C PRO A 30 -15.67 -2.41 -0.38
N SER A 31 -14.80 -3.41 -0.58
CA SER A 31 -14.96 -4.72 0.05
C SER A 31 -14.76 -4.71 1.57
N ARG A 32 -14.04 -3.72 2.11
CA ARG A 32 -13.74 -3.60 3.55
C ARG A 32 -14.38 -2.38 4.21
N MET A 33 -15.12 -1.58 3.45
CA MET A 33 -15.75 -0.33 3.91
C MET A 33 -14.74 0.64 4.57
N ASN A 34 -13.48 0.65 4.12
CA ASN A 34 -12.43 1.52 4.68
C ASN A 34 -12.38 2.88 3.97
N ILE A 35 -13.44 3.67 4.09
CA ILE A 35 -13.54 4.97 3.41
C ILE A 35 -12.51 5.99 3.94
N GLY A 36 -12.13 5.85 5.22
CA GLY A 36 -11.12 6.69 5.86
C GLY A 36 -9.78 6.67 5.14
N GLN A 37 -9.44 5.58 4.46
CA GLN A 37 -8.24 5.48 3.63
C GLN A 37 -8.23 6.52 2.50
N VAL A 38 -9.37 6.72 1.84
CA VAL A 38 -9.51 7.67 0.74
C VAL A 38 -9.50 9.10 1.28
N LEU A 39 -10.22 9.34 2.38
CA LEU A 39 -10.25 10.64 3.05
C LEU A 39 -8.86 11.08 3.55
N GLU A 40 -8.10 10.15 4.14
CA GLU A 40 -6.70 10.38 4.54
C GLU A 40 -5.84 10.71 3.31
N THR A 41 -6.01 9.97 2.21
CA THR A 41 -5.23 10.17 0.98
C THR A 41 -5.42 11.59 0.42
N HIS A 42 -6.66 12.07 0.39
CA HIS A 42 -7.00 13.43 -0.06
C HIS A 42 -6.48 14.50 0.88
N LEU A 43 -6.73 14.33 2.18
CA LEU A 43 -6.32 15.26 3.22
C LEU A 43 -4.79 15.37 3.30
N GLY A 44 -4.09 14.24 3.21
CA GLY A 44 -2.64 14.17 3.19
C GLY A 44 -2.05 14.88 1.97
N TRP A 45 -2.71 14.80 0.82
CA TRP A 45 -2.26 15.49 -0.39
C TRP A 45 -2.42 17.01 -0.29
N ALA A 46 -3.57 17.48 0.18
CA ALA A 46 -3.78 18.90 0.46
C ALA A 46 -2.79 19.42 1.52
N ALA A 47 -2.56 18.64 2.58
CA ALA A 47 -1.59 18.99 3.63
C ALA A 47 -0.17 19.13 3.07
N ALA A 48 0.26 18.21 2.21
CA ALA A 48 1.58 18.24 1.58
C ALA A 48 1.74 19.46 0.66
N ALA A 49 0.72 19.76 -0.15
CA ALA A 49 0.73 20.91 -1.06
C ALA A 49 0.76 22.26 -0.32
N LEU A 50 0.05 22.37 0.81
CA LEU A 50 0.01 23.57 1.65
C LEU A 50 1.17 23.67 2.66
N GLY A 51 1.95 22.59 2.84
CA GLY A 51 3.01 22.51 3.84
C GLY A 51 2.49 22.42 5.29
N TYR A 52 1.28 21.90 5.49
CA TYR A 52 0.63 21.79 6.79
C TYR A 52 0.82 20.41 7.43
N LYS A 53 0.78 20.40 8.76
CA LYS A 53 0.60 19.18 9.55
C LYS A 53 -0.79 19.22 10.13
N ILE A 54 -1.59 18.20 9.82
CA ILE A 54 -2.99 18.15 10.21
C ILE A 54 -3.15 17.15 11.36
N ALA A 55 -3.95 17.54 12.35
CA ALA A 55 -4.36 16.67 13.44
C ALA A 55 -5.87 16.47 13.38
N THR A 56 -6.31 15.22 13.19
CA THR A 56 -7.73 14.85 13.19
C THR A 56 -8.02 13.96 14.40
N PRO A 57 -8.76 14.44 15.41
CA PRO A 57 -9.24 13.62 16.53
C PRO A 57 -10.08 12.43 16.06
N VAL A 58 -10.05 11.33 16.82
CA VAL A 58 -10.69 10.05 16.46
C VAL A 58 -12.22 10.14 16.32
N PHE A 59 -12.86 11.07 17.03
CA PHE A 59 -14.33 11.22 17.08
C PHE A 59 -14.84 12.57 16.59
N ASP A 60 -13.94 13.47 16.20
CA ASP A 60 -14.25 14.80 15.66
C ASP A 60 -13.24 15.11 14.55
N GLY A 61 -13.25 14.24 13.54
CA GLY A 61 -12.31 14.29 12.42
C GLY A 61 -12.68 15.35 11.39
N ALA A 62 -11.81 15.55 10.41
CA ALA A 62 -12.10 16.41 9.28
C ALA A 62 -13.35 15.90 8.54
N SER A 63 -14.35 16.77 8.37
CA SER A 63 -15.50 16.50 7.54
C SER A 63 -15.12 16.52 6.06
N GLU A 64 -15.86 15.79 5.22
CA GLU A 64 -15.64 15.73 3.77
C GLU A 64 -15.54 17.13 3.14
N LYS A 65 -16.46 18.03 3.52
CA LYS A 65 -16.46 19.42 3.06
C LYS A 65 -15.18 20.18 3.41
N GLN A 66 -14.62 19.96 4.61
CA GLN A 66 -13.36 20.60 4.99
C GLN A 66 -12.18 20.06 4.18
N ILE A 67 -12.22 18.79 3.79
CA ILE A 67 -11.20 18.18 2.91
C ILE A 67 -11.31 18.77 1.50
N GLU A 68 -12.53 18.88 0.95
CA GLU A 68 -12.81 19.51 -0.34
C GLU A 68 -12.34 20.98 -0.37
N GLU A 69 -12.65 21.74 0.67
CA GLU A 69 -12.19 23.13 0.83
C GLU A 69 -10.66 23.24 0.88
N MET A 70 -9.99 22.31 1.58
CA MET A 70 -8.53 22.26 1.62
C MET A 70 -7.89 21.87 0.29
N LEU A 71 -8.47 20.91 -0.44
CA LEU A 71 -8.02 20.56 -1.80
C LEU A 71 -8.14 21.77 -2.73
N SER A 72 -9.27 22.47 -2.68
CA SER A 72 -9.50 23.70 -3.44
C SER A 72 -8.49 24.80 -3.08
N ALA A 73 -8.24 25.02 -1.78
CA ALA A 73 -7.24 25.97 -1.30
C ALA A 73 -5.80 25.61 -1.73
N ALA A 74 -5.51 24.31 -1.89
CA ALA A 74 -4.25 23.81 -2.40
C ALA A 74 -4.13 23.86 -3.94
N GLY A 75 -5.18 24.28 -4.65
CA GLY A 75 -5.22 24.27 -6.12
C GLY A 75 -5.33 22.86 -6.73
N LEU A 76 -5.81 21.89 -5.95
CA LEU A 76 -5.98 20.50 -6.36
C LEU A 76 -7.44 20.19 -6.75
N PRO A 77 -7.69 19.12 -7.53
CA PRO A 77 -9.05 18.68 -7.85
C PRO A 77 -9.83 18.31 -6.59
N ILE A 78 -11.09 18.78 -6.51
CA ILE A 78 -11.97 18.60 -5.34
C ILE A 78 -12.30 17.12 -5.12
N ASP A 79 -12.40 16.34 -6.20
CA ASP A 79 -12.64 14.90 -6.17
C ASP A 79 -11.39 14.05 -5.87
N GLY A 80 -10.22 14.70 -5.74
CA GLY A 80 -8.94 14.04 -5.52
C GLY A 80 -8.48 13.16 -6.70
N GLN A 81 -9.06 13.34 -7.89
CA GLN A 81 -8.73 12.56 -9.08
C GLN A 81 -7.92 13.38 -10.09
N VAL A 82 -6.90 12.75 -10.68
CA VAL A 82 -6.03 13.37 -11.68
C VAL A 82 -5.86 12.44 -12.88
N MET A 83 -5.66 13.04 -14.05
CA MET A 83 -5.17 12.26 -15.19
C MET A 83 -3.72 11.86 -15.00
N LEU A 84 -3.50 10.56 -14.86
CA LEU A 84 -2.17 9.96 -14.92
C LEU A 84 -1.78 9.62 -16.36
N TYR A 85 -0.49 9.44 -16.57
CA TYR A 85 0.11 8.96 -17.81
C TYR A 85 0.89 7.67 -17.54
N ASP A 86 0.84 6.73 -18.49
CA ASP A 86 1.61 5.50 -18.42
C ASP A 86 3.11 5.79 -18.65
N GLY A 87 3.98 5.42 -17.71
CA GLY A 87 5.43 5.62 -17.83
C GLY A 87 6.06 4.89 -19.02
N ARG A 88 5.43 3.81 -19.49
CA ARG A 88 5.97 2.97 -20.58
C ARG A 88 5.58 3.46 -21.96
N THR A 89 4.34 3.89 -22.14
CA THR A 89 3.82 4.32 -23.45
C THR A 89 3.74 5.83 -23.59
N GLY A 90 3.60 6.56 -22.48
CA GLY A 90 3.34 8.00 -22.44
C GLY A 90 1.86 8.37 -22.65
N ASP A 91 0.98 7.38 -22.86
CA ASP A 91 -0.44 7.64 -23.07
C ASP A 91 -1.16 7.97 -21.76
N SER A 92 -2.18 8.81 -21.83
CA SER A 92 -3.06 9.06 -20.70
C SER A 92 -3.97 7.87 -20.43
N PHE A 93 -4.29 7.59 -19.16
CA PHE A 93 -5.29 6.57 -18.83
C PHE A 93 -6.69 6.96 -19.34
N ASP A 94 -7.58 5.97 -19.50
CA ASP A 94 -8.95 6.20 -19.97
C ASP A 94 -9.83 6.99 -18.99
N ARG A 95 -9.48 6.95 -17.69
CA ARG A 95 -10.22 7.59 -16.61
C ARG A 95 -9.26 8.25 -15.64
N PRO A 96 -9.68 9.34 -14.98
CA PRO A 96 -8.89 9.95 -13.93
C PRO A 96 -8.77 8.98 -12.74
N VAL A 97 -7.64 9.05 -12.04
CA VAL A 97 -7.28 8.13 -10.97
C VAL A 97 -7.16 8.91 -9.68
N THR A 98 -7.66 8.36 -8.58
CA THR A 98 -7.47 8.94 -7.24
C THR A 98 -6.00 8.86 -6.85
N VAL A 99 -5.40 10.02 -6.59
CA VAL A 99 -4.01 10.16 -6.16
C VAL A 99 -3.98 10.93 -4.84
N GLY A 100 -2.95 10.70 -4.04
CA GLY A 100 -2.69 11.51 -2.87
C GLY A 100 -1.63 10.89 -1.97
N TYR A 101 -1.62 11.31 -0.72
CA TYR A 101 -0.59 10.94 0.24
C TYR A 101 -1.22 10.18 1.39
N ILE A 102 -0.72 8.97 1.64
CA ILE A 102 -1.18 8.09 2.72
C ILE A 102 0.00 7.63 3.55
N TYR A 103 -0.22 7.46 4.86
CA TYR A 103 0.83 6.97 5.75
C TYR A 103 0.95 5.44 5.68
N MET A 104 2.10 4.95 5.22
CA MET A 104 2.39 3.52 5.10
C MET A 104 3.33 3.02 6.21
N LEU A 105 2.96 1.90 6.83
CA LEU A 105 3.76 1.23 7.86
C LEU A 105 4.45 -0.02 7.31
N LYS A 106 5.75 -0.15 7.58
CA LYS A 106 6.50 -1.39 7.36
C LYS A 106 6.34 -2.32 8.57
N LEU A 107 5.69 -3.46 8.37
CA LEU A 107 5.54 -4.49 9.40
C LEU A 107 6.75 -5.43 9.45
N ALA A 108 6.99 -6.05 10.60
CA ALA A 108 8.16 -6.90 10.85
C ALA A 108 8.14 -8.27 10.13
N HIS A 109 7.05 -8.64 9.46
CA HIS A 109 6.88 -9.95 8.84
C HIS A 109 7.60 -10.05 7.49
N LEU A 110 8.92 -10.21 7.51
CA LEU A 110 9.78 -10.32 6.34
C LEU A 110 9.79 -11.74 5.74
N VAL A 111 10.07 -11.82 4.44
CA VAL A 111 10.16 -13.10 3.71
C VAL A 111 11.40 -13.90 4.13
N GLU A 112 12.50 -13.23 4.44
CA GLU A 112 13.76 -13.83 4.89
C GLU A 112 13.56 -14.70 6.14
N ASP A 113 12.76 -14.23 7.08
CA ASP A 113 12.43 -14.97 8.29
C ASP A 113 11.51 -16.18 8.02
N LYS A 114 10.76 -16.15 6.93
CA LYS A 114 9.73 -17.15 6.59
C LYS A 114 10.19 -18.23 5.62
N ILE A 115 11.16 -17.96 4.75
CA ILE A 115 11.67 -18.97 3.81
C ILE A 115 12.27 -20.13 4.60
N HIS A 116 11.81 -21.33 4.29
CA HIS A 116 12.28 -22.59 4.86
C HIS A 116 12.08 -23.72 3.86
N ALA A 117 13.12 -24.52 3.66
CA ALA A 117 13.07 -25.72 2.84
C ALA A 117 13.88 -26.83 3.51
N ARG A 118 13.45 -28.08 3.33
CA ARG A 118 14.12 -29.26 3.88
C ARG A 118 14.15 -30.37 2.84
N SER A 119 15.34 -30.89 2.56
CA SER A 119 15.55 -32.13 1.80
C SER A 119 15.71 -33.32 2.74
N THR A 120 16.76 -33.31 3.56
CA THR A 120 17.08 -34.30 4.60
C THR A 120 17.41 -33.59 5.91
N GLY A 121 17.20 -34.21 7.06
CA GLY A 121 17.48 -33.57 8.35
C GLY A 121 17.24 -34.49 9.55
N PRO A 122 17.27 -33.96 10.77
CA PRO A 122 17.11 -34.76 12.00
C PRO A 122 15.69 -35.32 12.13
N TYR A 123 15.62 -36.47 12.79
CA TYR A 123 14.38 -37.22 13.06
C TYR A 123 14.19 -37.41 14.56
N SER A 124 12.94 -37.50 14.99
CA SER A 124 12.58 -37.86 16.35
C SER A 124 13.01 -39.30 16.65
N LEU A 125 13.66 -39.51 17.80
CA LEU A 125 14.09 -40.85 18.23
C LEU A 125 12.92 -41.81 18.48
N VAL A 126 11.76 -41.27 18.85
CA VAL A 126 10.58 -42.07 19.21
C VAL A 126 9.78 -42.46 17.98
N THR A 127 9.41 -41.48 17.16
CA THR A 127 8.49 -41.69 16.03
C THR A 127 9.20 -41.89 14.70
N GLN A 128 10.51 -41.65 14.63
CA GLN A 128 11.27 -41.60 13.38
C GLN A 128 10.62 -40.67 12.34
N GLN A 129 9.95 -39.60 12.80
CA GLN A 129 9.40 -38.54 11.96
C GLN A 129 10.34 -37.32 11.96
N PRO A 130 10.33 -36.51 10.89
CA PRO A 130 11.00 -35.22 10.87
C PRO A 130 10.71 -34.37 12.12
N LEU A 131 11.73 -33.70 12.65
CA LEU A 131 11.51 -32.69 13.71
C LEU A 131 10.66 -31.51 13.20
N GLY A 132 10.13 -30.71 14.12
CA GLY A 132 9.30 -29.54 13.81
C GLY A 132 10.08 -28.23 13.85
N GLY A 133 9.69 -27.28 12.99
CA GLY A 133 10.17 -25.91 13.05
C GLY A 133 11.47 -25.63 12.29
N LYS A 134 11.57 -24.39 11.76
CA LYS A 134 12.73 -23.89 10.99
C LYS A 134 14.04 -23.99 11.77
N ALA A 135 14.02 -23.63 13.06
CA ALA A 135 15.21 -23.63 13.93
C ALA A 135 15.86 -25.01 14.09
N GLN A 136 15.10 -26.10 13.91
CA GLN A 136 15.60 -27.47 14.03
C GLN A 136 15.86 -28.15 12.68
N PHE A 137 15.86 -27.39 11.58
CA PHE A 137 15.80 -27.95 10.22
C PHE A 137 14.66 -28.98 10.09
N GLY A 138 13.53 -28.68 10.72
CA GLY A 138 12.35 -29.53 10.78
C GLY A 138 11.56 -29.57 9.47
N GLY A 139 10.79 -30.63 9.27
CA GLY A 139 9.94 -30.80 8.09
C GLY A 139 8.63 -30.02 8.16
N GLN A 140 7.95 -29.90 7.03
CA GLN A 140 6.57 -29.44 7.01
C GLN A 140 5.66 -30.61 7.42
N ARG A 141 4.70 -30.33 8.31
CA ARG A 141 3.70 -31.32 8.69
C ARG A 141 2.72 -31.50 7.53
N PHE A 142 2.60 -32.74 7.05
CA PHE A 142 1.49 -33.17 6.20
C PHE A 142 0.43 -33.78 7.11
N GLY A 143 -0.60 -32.98 7.43
CA GLY A 143 -1.68 -33.39 8.33
C GLY A 143 -2.82 -34.11 7.59
N GLU A 144 -3.80 -34.58 8.37
CA GLU A 144 -5.17 -34.84 7.89
C GLU A 144 -5.89 -33.50 7.64
#